data_AF-A0A9X6M5X7-F1
#
_entry.id   AF-A0A9X6M5X7-F1
#
_cell.length_a   1.000
_cell.length_b   1.000
_cell.length_c   1.000
_cell.angle_alpha   90.00
_cell.angle_beta   90.00
_cell.angle_gamma   90.00
#
_symmetry.space_group_name_H-M   'P 1'
#
loop_
_entity.id
_entity.type
_entity.pdbx_description
1 polymer ?
#
loop_
_entity_poly.entity_id
_entity_poly.type
_entity_poly.pdbx_seq_one_letter_code
_entity_poly.pdbx_strand_id
1 'polypeptide(L)'
;MKQLQKKQAEVQFLEERELARLPLRLLNLQFFSDPVIPAEETLQNEQTSPADDIKDSLVEEQKEPPVGEQKEPKLDDATKTFIEKMVQSAEDRVRSKYSKELNATKKELENYKTASMTAQEKAEYEMKQLQEQLEERERVLHQKEMQSVASDGLSAVGLDLKFVDFVIGSDVEDTKVRVSKFNDLFSTALEVKVAEKFKAAGREIHVSGGTGGGFTREQVNSMSQAEINANWAQIQKDMRNWGK
;
A
#
# COMPACT_ATOMS: atom_id res chain seq x y z
N MET A 1 33.78 21.37 -43.74
CA MET A 1 32.95 22.57 -43.44
C MET A 1 31.73 22.26 -42.56
N LYS A 2 30.92 21.20 -42.82
CA LYS A 2 29.72 20.88 -42.01
C LYS A 2 29.99 20.50 -40.53
N GLN A 3 31.14 19.89 -40.22
CA GLN A 3 31.53 19.54 -38.84
C GLN A 3 31.86 20.76 -37.96
N LEU A 4 32.37 21.84 -38.57
CA LEU A 4 32.75 23.06 -37.84
C LEU A 4 31.50 23.83 -37.39
N GLN A 5 30.48 23.90 -38.24
CA GLN A 5 29.21 24.56 -37.93
C GLN A 5 28.43 23.83 -36.81
N LYS A 6 28.51 22.50 -36.74
CA LYS A 6 27.83 21.73 -35.68
C LYS A 6 28.44 21.99 -34.30
N LYS A 7 29.77 22.05 -34.20
CA LYS A 7 30.45 22.43 -32.95
C LYS A 7 30.17 23.89 -32.56
N GLN A 8 30.08 24.79 -33.54
CA GLN A 8 29.78 26.20 -33.28
C GLN A 8 28.34 26.40 -32.76
N ALA A 9 27.37 25.65 -33.29
CA ALA A 9 25.99 25.65 -32.81
C ALA A 9 25.83 25.06 -31.40
N GLU A 10 26.61 24.02 -31.06
CA GLU A 10 26.57 23.37 -29.74
C GLU A 10 27.18 24.25 -28.64
N VAL A 11 28.23 25.02 -28.95
CA VAL A 11 28.82 26.01 -28.04
C VAL A 11 27.87 27.18 -27.79
N GLN A 12 27.16 27.66 -28.81
CA GLN A 12 26.17 28.74 -28.67
C GLN A 12 24.97 28.30 -27.81
N PHE A 13 24.53 27.04 -27.91
CA PHE A 13 23.44 26.50 -27.09
C PHE A 13 23.79 26.36 -25.60
N LEU A 14 25.06 26.08 -25.28
CA LEU A 14 25.54 26.00 -23.90
C LEU A 14 25.68 27.38 -23.25
N GLU A 15 26.06 28.40 -24.03
CA GLU A 15 26.17 29.79 -23.57
C GLU A 15 24.79 30.44 -23.35
N GLU A 16 23.79 30.09 -24.16
CA GLU A 16 22.39 30.54 -23.98
C GLU A 16 21.71 29.94 -22.73
N ARG A 17 22.15 28.76 -22.26
CA ARG A 17 21.63 28.15 -21.02
C ARG A 17 22.20 28.79 -19.74
N GLU A 18 23.37 29.42 -19.80
CA GLU A 18 23.95 30.13 -18.65
C GLU A 18 23.29 31.51 -18.42
N LEU A 19 22.71 32.13 -19.44
CA LEU A 19 22.03 33.43 -19.35
C LEU A 19 20.53 33.35 -18.96
N ALA A 20 19.97 32.15 -18.81
CA ALA A 20 18.56 31.95 -18.42
C ALA A 20 18.36 31.58 -16.94
N ARG A 21 19.29 31.98 -16.04
CA ARG A 21 19.04 31.94 -14.59
C ARG A 21 18.12 33.10 -14.18
N LEU A 22 16.81 32.85 -14.27
CA LEU A 22 15.79 33.74 -13.72
C LEU A 22 16.01 33.93 -12.20
N PRO A 23 15.90 35.15 -11.66
CA PRO A 23 16.06 35.39 -10.23
C PRO A 23 14.90 34.74 -9.45
N LEU A 24 15.25 33.85 -8.52
CA LEU A 24 14.32 33.22 -7.58
C LEU A 24 13.59 34.32 -6.77
N ARG A 25 12.30 34.55 -7.05
CA ARG A 25 11.42 35.32 -6.18
C ARG A 25 10.98 34.44 -5.01
N LEU A 26 11.51 34.72 -3.81
CA LEU A 26 10.92 34.27 -2.55
C LEU A 26 9.58 34.99 -2.35
N LEU A 27 8.46 34.28 -2.52
CA LEU A 27 7.12 34.76 -2.16
C LEU A 27 6.44 33.71 -1.29
N ASN A 28 6.20 34.12 -0.03
CA ASN A 28 5.24 33.59 0.93
C ASN A 28 5.31 32.10 1.31
N LEU A 29 6.21 31.77 2.23
CA LEU A 29 5.96 30.68 3.20
C LEU A 29 4.95 31.20 4.23
N GLN A 30 3.67 30.94 4.01
CA GLN A 30 2.67 30.97 5.10
C GLN A 30 2.80 29.66 5.88
N PHE A 31 3.36 29.77 7.09
CA PHE A 31 3.49 28.68 8.05
C PHE A 31 2.11 28.46 8.70
N PHE A 32 1.44 27.36 8.36
CA PHE A 32 0.23 26.91 9.05
C PHE A 32 0.64 26.26 10.37
N SER A 33 0.75 27.04 11.44
CA SER A 33 0.79 26.52 12.80
C SER A 33 -0.62 26.41 13.34
N ASP A 34 -1.11 25.19 13.49
CA ASP A 34 -1.86 24.75 14.68
C ASP A 34 -2.10 23.23 14.64
N PRO A 35 -1.75 22.50 15.71
CA PRO A 35 -2.42 21.26 16.04
C PRO A 35 -3.21 21.39 17.35
N VAL A 36 -4.50 21.06 17.27
CA VAL A 36 -5.37 20.78 18.41
C VAL A 36 -5.08 19.35 18.91
N ILE A 37 -4.87 19.20 20.21
CA ILE A 37 -4.72 17.92 20.94
C ILE A 37 -6.03 17.62 21.70
N PRO A 38 -6.49 16.36 21.74
CA PRO A 38 -6.73 15.68 23.03
C PRO A 38 -6.14 14.25 23.00
N ALA A 39 -5.24 13.85 23.89
CA ALA A 39 -5.46 13.35 25.26
C ALA A 39 -6.36 12.10 25.35
N GLU A 40 -5.76 10.90 25.51
CA GLU A 40 -5.91 10.01 26.69
C GLU A 40 -5.23 8.64 26.50
N GLU A 41 -4.58 8.18 27.59
CA GLU A 41 -4.50 6.81 28.15
C GLU A 41 -4.34 5.59 27.21
N THR A 42 -3.43 4.63 27.39
CA THR A 42 -3.14 3.84 28.60
C THR A 42 -1.95 2.90 28.31
N LEU A 43 -1.12 2.65 29.32
CA LEU A 43 -0.12 1.58 29.34
C LEU A 43 -0.79 0.23 29.62
N GLN A 44 -0.34 -0.85 28.96
CA GLN A 44 -0.28 -2.17 29.57
C GLN A 44 0.75 -3.08 28.89
N ASN A 45 1.44 -3.80 29.78
CA ASN A 45 2.61 -4.64 29.66
C ASN A 45 2.14 -6.10 29.75
N GLU A 46 2.60 -7.01 28.90
CA GLU A 46 2.68 -8.44 29.21
C GLU A 46 3.89 -9.11 28.54
N GLN A 47 4.75 -9.66 29.41
CA GLN A 47 5.74 -10.69 29.13
C GLN A 47 5.09 -11.98 28.62
N THR A 48 5.79 -12.73 27.77
CA THR A 48 6.03 -14.17 28.00
C THR A 48 7.29 -14.66 27.26
N SER A 49 8.09 -15.44 27.98
CA SER A 49 9.27 -16.21 27.55
C SER A 49 8.82 -17.55 26.93
N PRO A 50 9.67 -18.37 26.28
CA PRO A 50 10.46 -19.35 27.05
C PRO A 50 11.77 -19.85 26.41
N ALA A 51 12.70 -20.36 27.24
CA ALA A 51 13.36 -21.67 27.13
C ALA A 51 14.70 -21.67 27.88
N ASP A 52 14.87 -22.58 28.85
CA ASP A 52 15.93 -23.61 28.84
C ASP A 52 15.92 -24.41 30.16
N ASP A 53 15.70 -25.73 30.01
CA ASP A 53 15.84 -26.78 31.01
C ASP A 53 17.25 -27.40 30.92
N ILE A 54 18.05 -27.38 32.00
CA ILE A 54 19.02 -28.46 32.28
C ILE A 54 19.09 -28.73 33.80
N LYS A 55 18.96 -30.03 34.10
CA LYS A 55 18.97 -30.76 35.37
C LYS A 55 20.31 -30.66 36.11
N ASP A 56 20.36 -30.77 37.44
CA ASP A 56 20.43 -32.02 38.21
C ASP A 56 20.63 -31.74 39.71
N SER A 57 20.23 -32.71 40.53
CA SER A 57 20.09 -32.65 42.00
C SER A 57 21.41 -32.90 42.74
N LEU A 58 21.67 -32.22 43.86
CA LEU A 58 22.34 -32.86 45.01
C LEU A 58 22.19 -32.07 46.33
N VAL A 59 22.27 -32.84 47.42
CA VAL A 59 21.82 -32.64 48.79
C VAL A 59 22.84 -31.90 49.67
N GLU A 60 22.28 -31.17 50.65
CA GLU A 60 22.77 -30.73 51.98
C GLU A 60 24.21 -31.07 52.46
N GLU A 61 24.78 -30.05 53.13
CA GLU A 61 25.53 -30.10 54.41
C GLU A 61 27.08 -30.13 54.44
N GLN A 62 27.63 -29.24 55.31
CA GLN A 62 28.85 -29.32 56.15
C GLN A 62 30.09 -28.44 55.85
N LYS A 63 30.32 -27.51 56.81
CA LYS A 63 31.57 -27.14 57.54
C LYS A 63 32.90 -26.82 56.80
N GLU A 64 33.39 -25.59 57.03
CA GLU A 64 34.81 -25.13 57.07
C GLU A 64 35.73 -26.02 57.96
N PRO A 65 37.10 -25.98 57.90
CA PRO A 65 38.02 -24.79 57.86
C PRO A 65 39.41 -25.06 57.18
N PRO A 66 40.61 -24.58 57.63
CA PRO A 66 41.18 -23.21 57.79
C PRO A 66 42.58 -23.02 57.09
N VAL A 67 43.07 -21.78 56.88
CA VAL A 67 44.52 -21.52 56.59
C VAL A 67 45.04 -20.23 57.24
N GLY A 68 45.91 -20.41 58.27
CA GLY A 68 47.32 -19.97 58.31
C GLY A 68 47.72 -18.47 58.31
N GLU A 69 48.14 -17.99 59.48
CA GLU A 69 48.78 -16.69 59.77
C GLU A 69 50.21 -16.54 59.22
N GLN A 70 50.59 -15.33 58.73
CA GLN A 70 51.96 -14.77 58.86
C GLN A 70 51.98 -13.23 59.07
N LYS A 71 52.17 -12.86 60.34
CA LYS A 71 52.85 -11.71 60.98
C LYS A 71 53.04 -10.38 60.21
N GLU A 72 52.27 -9.38 60.62
CA GLU A 72 52.47 -7.95 60.37
C GLU A 72 53.40 -7.28 61.42
N PRO A 73 54.10 -6.17 61.06
CA PRO A 73 54.72 -5.29 62.05
C PRO A 73 53.64 -4.71 62.96
N LYS A 74 53.88 -4.69 64.27
CA LYS A 74 52.95 -4.10 65.25
C LYS A 74 52.94 -2.58 65.07
N LEU A 75 52.07 -2.12 64.17
CA LEU A 75 51.56 -0.76 64.12
C LEU A 75 50.52 -0.61 65.22
N ASP A 76 50.61 0.45 66.02
CA ASP A 76 49.63 0.78 67.05
C ASP A 76 48.22 0.88 66.41
N ASP A 77 47.16 0.43 67.08
CA ASP A 77 45.79 0.44 66.53
C ASP A 77 45.36 1.82 65.99
N ALA A 78 45.89 2.91 66.58
CA ALA A 78 45.70 4.27 66.10
C ALA A 78 46.30 4.54 64.70
N THR A 79 47.41 3.88 64.36
CA THR A 79 48.07 4.02 63.05
C THR A 79 47.40 3.15 61.98
N LYS A 80 46.92 1.95 62.32
CA LYS A 80 46.13 1.09 61.42
C LYS A 80 44.82 1.75 61.00
N THR A 81 44.08 2.28 61.97
CA THR A 81 42.82 3.00 61.73
C THR A 81 43.01 4.29 60.93
N PHE A 82 44.15 4.98 61.09
CA PHE A 82 44.50 6.15 60.29
C PHE A 82 44.80 5.79 58.83
N ILE A 83 45.57 4.71 58.59
CA ILE A 83 45.86 4.21 57.24
C ILE A 83 44.58 3.74 56.55
N GLU A 84 43.70 3.03 57.25
CA GLU A 84 42.44 2.54 56.71
C GLU A 84 41.49 3.68 56.29
N LYS A 85 41.42 4.77 57.08
CA LYS A 85 40.71 5.99 56.67
C LYS A 85 41.33 6.67 55.45
N MET A 86 42.66 6.65 55.33
CA MET A 86 43.35 7.23 54.17
C MET A 86 43.08 6.42 52.91
N VAL A 87 43.08 5.09 53.00
CA VAL A 87 42.75 4.18 51.91
C VAL A 87 41.29 4.37 51.49
N GLN A 88 40.34 4.40 52.44
CA GLN A 88 38.93 4.68 52.15
C GLN A 88 38.74 6.03 51.46
N SER A 89 39.41 7.09 51.93
CA SER A 89 39.34 8.41 51.30
C SER A 89 39.94 8.43 49.88
N ALA A 90 41.02 7.68 49.64
CA ALA A 90 41.60 7.54 48.31
C ALA A 90 40.67 6.75 47.38
N GLU A 91 40.07 5.67 47.87
CA GLU A 91 39.12 4.82 47.14
C GLU A 91 37.85 5.59 46.77
N ASP A 92 37.30 6.38 47.70
CA ASP A 92 36.17 7.27 47.44
C ASP A 92 36.49 8.34 46.41
N ARG A 93 37.71 8.91 46.44
CA ARG A 93 38.14 9.89 45.43
C ARG A 93 38.26 9.24 44.06
N VAL A 94 38.84 8.05 43.97
CA VAL A 94 38.98 7.30 42.72
C VAL A 94 37.60 6.93 42.19
N ARG A 95 36.71 6.39 43.04
CA ARG A 95 35.33 6.06 42.68
C ARG A 95 34.53 7.29 42.24
N SER A 96 34.73 8.43 42.90
CA SER A 96 34.09 9.71 42.52
C SER A 96 34.61 10.23 41.17
N LYS A 97 35.91 10.09 40.88
CA LYS A 97 36.47 10.47 39.57
C LYS A 97 35.97 9.56 38.46
N TYR A 98 36.07 8.24 38.63
CA TYR A 98 35.58 7.28 37.65
C TYR A 98 34.08 7.39 37.41
N SER A 99 33.27 7.60 38.45
CA SER A 99 31.83 7.81 38.27
C SER A 99 31.52 9.12 37.53
N LYS A 100 32.27 10.20 37.76
CA LYS A 100 32.12 11.45 37.01
C LYS A 100 32.49 11.26 35.53
N GLU A 101 33.60 10.62 35.25
CA GLU A 101 34.06 10.33 33.88
C GLU A 101 33.11 9.39 33.14
N LEU A 102 32.59 8.34 33.80
CA LEU A 102 31.57 7.46 33.23
C LEU A 102 30.26 8.19 32.94
N ASN A 103 29.83 9.08 33.84
CA ASN A 103 28.61 9.85 33.61
C ASN A 103 28.79 10.92 32.51
N ALA A 104 29.98 11.53 32.41
CA ALA A 104 30.29 12.48 31.34
C ALA A 104 30.31 11.80 29.97
N THR A 105 31.02 10.67 29.85
CA THR A 105 31.10 9.88 28.61
C THR A 105 29.73 9.31 28.20
N LYS A 106 28.92 8.83 29.16
CA LYS A 106 27.53 8.43 28.88
C LYS A 106 26.69 9.58 28.37
N LYS A 107 26.76 10.76 28.99
CA LYS A 107 26.02 11.94 28.53
C LYS A 107 26.45 12.37 27.12
N GLU A 108 27.74 12.32 26.81
CA GLU A 108 28.22 12.63 25.46
C GLU A 108 27.70 11.62 24.44
N LEU A 109 27.71 10.33 24.75
CA LEU A 109 27.17 9.29 23.89
C LEU A 109 25.66 9.45 23.69
N GLU A 110 24.91 9.74 24.75
CA GLU A 110 23.47 10.03 24.66
C GLU A 110 23.18 11.31 23.88
N ASN A 111 24.00 12.36 24.02
CA ASN A 111 23.87 13.59 23.24
C ASN A 111 24.17 13.35 21.75
N TYR A 112 25.19 12.56 21.43
CA TYR A 112 25.48 12.16 20.04
C TYR A 112 24.37 11.28 19.48
N LYS A 113 23.86 10.33 20.27
CA LYS A 113 22.78 9.44 19.87
C LYS A 113 21.47 10.19 19.71
N THR A 114 21.13 11.13 20.58
CA THR A 114 19.94 11.98 20.46
C THR A 114 20.09 12.99 19.33
N ALA A 115 21.24 13.64 19.14
CA ALA A 115 21.44 14.54 18.00
C ALA A 115 21.42 13.79 16.66
N SER A 116 22.04 12.61 16.60
CA SER A 116 22.01 11.75 15.40
C SER A 116 20.61 11.18 15.18
N MET A 117 19.93 10.69 16.22
CA MET A 117 18.56 10.20 16.11
C MET A 117 17.60 11.32 15.76
N THR A 118 17.64 12.50 16.38
CA THR A 118 16.71 13.59 16.05
C THR A 118 16.95 14.16 14.65
N ALA A 119 18.19 14.22 14.15
CA ALA A 119 18.46 14.64 12.78
C ALA A 119 18.14 13.54 11.75
N GLN A 120 18.46 12.28 12.06
CA GLN A 120 18.23 11.14 11.18
C GLN A 120 16.75 10.72 11.15
N GLU A 121 16.06 10.68 12.29
CA GLU A 121 14.61 10.44 12.39
C GLU A 121 13.84 11.54 11.65
N LYS A 122 14.26 12.80 11.73
CA LYS A 122 13.65 13.87 10.95
C LYS A 122 13.88 13.69 9.46
N ALA A 123 15.09 13.32 9.04
CA ALA A 123 15.40 13.01 7.64
C ALA A 123 14.62 11.77 7.14
N GLU A 124 14.50 10.72 7.95
CA GLU A 124 13.73 9.52 7.63
C GLU A 124 12.23 9.81 7.55
N TYR A 125 11.70 10.68 8.43
CA TYR A 125 10.32 11.14 8.36
C TYR A 125 10.06 11.96 7.11
N GLU A 126 10.95 12.91 6.77
CA GLU A 126 10.86 13.70 5.54
C GLU A 126 10.95 12.81 4.29
N MET A 127 11.87 11.84 4.28
CA MET A 127 12.00 10.87 3.19
C MET A 127 10.77 9.97 3.08
N LYS A 128 10.22 9.49 4.19
CA LYS A 128 9.01 8.68 4.21
C LYS A 128 7.80 9.47 3.72
N GLN A 129 7.64 10.72 4.15
CA GLN A 129 6.59 11.61 3.67
C GLN A 129 6.72 11.88 2.16
N LEU A 130 7.93 12.12 1.66
CA LEU A 130 8.17 12.26 0.22
C LEU A 130 7.84 10.97 -0.53
N GLN A 131 8.26 9.81 0.01
CA GLN A 131 8.00 8.51 -0.60
C GLN A 131 6.49 8.23 -0.68
N GLU A 132 5.75 8.49 0.38
CA GLU A 132 4.29 8.32 0.44
C GLU A 132 3.58 9.28 -0.53
N GLN A 133 4.04 10.53 -0.64
CA GLN A 133 3.52 11.48 -1.62
C GLN A 133 3.81 11.07 -3.07
N LEU A 134 4.98 10.49 -3.33
CA LEU A 134 5.34 9.95 -4.64
C LEU A 134 4.49 8.72 -4.97
N GLU A 135 4.36 7.78 -4.04
CA GLU A 135 3.57 6.57 -4.23
C GLU A 135 2.08 6.89 -4.44
N GLU A 136 1.51 7.83 -3.68
CA GLU A 136 0.13 8.26 -3.90
C GLU A 136 -0.03 8.95 -5.26
N ARG A 137 0.92 9.79 -5.66
CA ARG A 137 0.92 10.40 -7.01
C ARG A 137 1.00 9.36 -8.11
N GLU A 138 1.89 8.39 -7.98
CA GLU A 138 2.05 7.29 -8.94
C GLU A 138 0.80 6.43 -9.00
N ARG A 139 0.18 6.12 -7.85
CA ARG A 139 -1.07 5.38 -7.78
C ARG A 139 -2.22 6.11 -8.45
N VAL A 140 -2.38 7.42 -8.21
CA VAL A 140 -3.42 8.23 -8.83
C VAL A 140 -3.21 8.34 -10.34
N LEU A 141 -1.96 8.52 -10.78
CA LEU A 141 -1.63 8.54 -12.22
C LEU A 141 -1.92 7.20 -12.88
N HIS A 142 -1.46 6.09 -12.28
CA HIS A 142 -1.73 4.73 -12.76
C HIS A 142 -3.23 4.47 -12.85
N GLN A 143 -3.99 4.84 -11.81
CA GLN A 143 -5.44 4.71 -11.82
C GLN A 143 -6.09 5.53 -12.94
N LYS A 144 -5.63 6.76 -13.17
CA LYS A 144 -6.15 7.62 -14.24
C LYS A 144 -5.81 7.07 -15.64
N GLU A 145 -4.62 6.52 -15.82
CA GLU A 145 -4.23 5.85 -17.06
C GLU A 145 -5.11 4.62 -17.32
N MET A 146 -5.32 3.79 -16.30
CA MET A 146 -6.23 2.64 -16.41
C MET A 146 -7.68 3.07 -16.64
N GLN A 147 -8.14 4.16 -16.02
CA GLN A 147 -9.46 4.74 -16.28
C GLN A 147 -9.61 5.17 -17.73
N SER A 148 -8.58 5.76 -18.34
CA SER A 148 -8.62 6.14 -19.76
C SER A 148 -8.74 4.92 -20.67
N VAL A 149 -7.95 3.88 -20.40
CA VAL A 149 -8.02 2.61 -21.14
C VAL A 149 -9.40 1.96 -20.99
N ALA A 150 -9.93 1.94 -19.77
CA ALA A 150 -11.25 1.42 -19.46
C ALA A 150 -12.36 2.22 -20.17
N SER A 151 -12.28 3.56 -20.18
CA SER A 151 -13.25 4.41 -20.87
C SER A 151 -13.26 4.18 -22.37
N ASP A 152 -12.07 4.04 -22.97
CA ASP A 152 -11.93 3.75 -24.39
C ASP A 152 -12.49 2.36 -24.74
N GLY A 153 -12.19 1.37 -23.89
CA GLY A 153 -12.70 0.01 -24.02
C GLY A 153 -14.23 -0.06 -23.91
N LEU A 154 -14.83 0.60 -22.92
CA LEU A 154 -16.28 0.65 -22.75
C LEU A 154 -16.96 1.39 -23.88
N SER A 155 -16.39 2.52 -24.33
CA SER A 155 -16.92 3.29 -25.46
C SER A 155 -16.89 2.48 -26.75
N ALA A 156 -15.87 1.64 -26.96
CA ALA A 156 -15.77 0.78 -28.14
C ALA A 156 -16.89 -0.29 -28.17
N VAL A 157 -17.34 -0.74 -27.00
CA VAL A 157 -18.43 -1.73 -26.85
C VAL A 157 -19.81 -1.06 -26.77
N GLY A 158 -19.86 0.27 -26.64
CA GLY A 158 -21.11 1.03 -26.54
C GLY A 158 -21.73 1.03 -25.14
N LEU A 159 -20.93 0.76 -24.10
CA LEU A 159 -21.35 0.81 -22.70
C LEU A 159 -21.12 2.21 -22.10
N ASP A 160 -21.96 2.61 -21.14
CA ASP A 160 -21.89 3.93 -20.48
C ASP A 160 -20.58 4.08 -19.67
N LEU A 161 -20.00 5.28 -19.67
CA LEU A 161 -18.76 5.62 -18.95
C LEU A 161 -18.91 5.50 -17.42
N LYS A 162 -20.15 5.43 -16.91
CA LYS A 162 -20.42 5.15 -15.50
C LYS A 162 -19.92 3.78 -15.04
N PHE A 163 -19.65 2.87 -15.98
CA PHE A 163 -19.14 1.53 -15.66
C PHE A 163 -17.61 1.46 -15.57
N VAL A 164 -16.88 2.57 -15.82
CA VAL A 164 -15.40 2.60 -15.83
C VAL A 164 -14.82 2.04 -14.53
N ASP A 165 -15.33 2.48 -13.38
CA ASP A 165 -14.80 2.07 -12.06
C ASP A 165 -14.92 0.55 -11.79
N PHE A 166 -15.79 -0.15 -12.51
CA PHE A 166 -16.01 -1.60 -12.34
C PHE A 166 -15.11 -2.47 -13.21
N VAL A 167 -14.53 -1.89 -14.28
CA VAL A 167 -13.74 -2.63 -15.26
C VAL A 167 -12.24 -2.34 -15.18
N ILE A 168 -11.81 -1.41 -14.32
CA ILE A 168 -10.38 -1.13 -14.06
C ILE A 168 -9.70 -2.40 -13.52
N GLY A 169 -8.67 -2.87 -14.23
CA GLY A 169 -7.81 -3.98 -13.85
C GLY A 169 -6.44 -3.52 -13.33
N SER A 170 -5.55 -4.48 -13.03
CA SER A 170 -4.16 -4.16 -12.67
C SER A 170 -3.36 -3.59 -13.85
N ASP A 171 -3.67 -4.11 -15.04
CA ASP A 171 -2.97 -3.84 -16.29
C ASP A 171 -3.95 -3.46 -17.40
N VAL A 172 -3.41 -2.93 -18.49
CA VAL A 172 -4.16 -2.58 -19.71
C VAL A 172 -4.90 -3.81 -20.27
N GLU A 173 -4.23 -4.96 -20.36
CA GLU A 173 -4.84 -6.18 -20.90
C GLU A 173 -5.89 -6.76 -19.95
N ASP A 174 -5.64 -6.73 -18.62
CA ASP A 174 -6.62 -7.19 -17.63
C ASP A 174 -7.89 -6.31 -17.68
N THR A 175 -7.72 -4.99 -17.83
CA THR A 175 -8.81 -4.03 -18.00
C THR A 175 -9.63 -4.37 -19.25
N LYS A 176 -8.99 -4.66 -20.39
CA LYS A 176 -9.67 -5.05 -21.63
C LYS A 176 -10.43 -6.37 -21.48
N VAL A 177 -9.83 -7.36 -20.83
CA VAL A 177 -10.48 -8.66 -20.56
C VAL A 177 -11.68 -8.47 -19.63
N ARG A 178 -11.60 -7.60 -18.62
CA ARG A 178 -12.73 -7.25 -17.76
C ARG A 178 -13.84 -6.57 -18.53
N VAL A 179 -13.54 -5.62 -19.41
CA VAL A 179 -14.54 -4.96 -20.27
C VAL A 179 -15.32 -6.00 -21.08
N SER A 180 -14.63 -6.93 -21.75
CA SER A 180 -15.30 -7.99 -22.52
C SER A 180 -16.17 -8.90 -21.65
N LYS A 181 -15.62 -9.39 -20.53
CA LYS A 181 -16.37 -10.23 -19.59
C LYS A 181 -17.59 -9.51 -19.01
N PHE A 182 -17.44 -8.23 -18.67
CA PHE A 182 -18.52 -7.41 -18.15
C PHE A 182 -19.63 -7.26 -19.20
N ASN A 183 -19.27 -7.00 -20.46
CA ASN A 183 -20.24 -6.90 -21.55
C ASN A 183 -21.04 -8.20 -21.76
N ASP A 184 -20.36 -9.36 -21.73
CA ASP A 184 -21.02 -10.66 -21.91
C ASP A 184 -22.01 -10.94 -20.78
N LEU A 185 -21.60 -10.71 -19.53
CA LEU A 185 -22.45 -10.90 -18.35
C LEU A 185 -23.62 -9.91 -18.34
N PHE A 186 -23.35 -8.65 -18.69
CA PHE A 186 -24.38 -7.61 -18.74
C PHE A 186 -25.42 -7.89 -19.82
N SER A 187 -24.99 -8.29 -21.02
CA SER A 187 -25.88 -8.67 -22.12
C SER A 187 -26.74 -9.87 -21.74
N THR A 188 -26.14 -10.92 -21.16
CA THR A 188 -26.87 -12.10 -20.70
C THR A 188 -27.91 -11.74 -19.61
N ALA A 189 -27.54 -10.90 -18.64
CA ALA A 189 -28.46 -10.47 -17.59
C ALA A 189 -29.61 -9.63 -18.14
N LEU A 190 -29.33 -8.75 -19.12
CA LEU A 190 -30.36 -7.97 -19.81
C LEU A 190 -31.29 -8.88 -20.61
N GLU A 191 -30.79 -9.86 -21.34
CA GLU A 191 -31.61 -10.83 -22.08
C GLU A 191 -32.59 -11.57 -21.17
N VAL A 192 -32.11 -12.06 -20.02
CA VAL A 192 -32.96 -12.72 -19.02
C VAL A 192 -34.02 -11.75 -18.48
N LYS A 193 -33.63 -10.53 -18.11
CA LYS A 193 -34.57 -9.51 -17.60
C LYS A 193 -35.60 -9.11 -18.65
N VAL A 194 -35.20 -8.97 -19.90
CA VAL A 194 -36.08 -8.70 -21.03
C VAL A 194 -37.05 -9.87 -21.19
N ALA A 195 -36.57 -11.11 -21.27
CA ALA A 195 -37.42 -12.29 -21.37
C ALA A 195 -38.45 -12.38 -20.21
N GLU A 196 -38.04 -12.09 -18.96
CA GLU A 196 -38.94 -11.99 -17.81
C GLU A 196 -40.01 -10.90 -17.99
N LYS A 197 -39.61 -9.69 -18.44
CA LYS A 197 -40.54 -8.58 -18.67
C LYS A 197 -41.54 -8.90 -19.76
N PHE A 198 -41.10 -9.55 -20.83
CA PHE A 198 -41.96 -9.99 -21.92
C PHE A 198 -42.95 -11.07 -21.45
N LYS A 199 -42.47 -12.08 -20.71
CA LYS A 199 -43.32 -13.11 -20.08
C LYS A 199 -44.35 -12.49 -19.12
N ALA A 200 -43.93 -11.54 -18.28
CA ALA A 200 -44.82 -10.83 -17.36
C ALA A 200 -45.85 -9.93 -18.09
N ALA A 201 -45.49 -9.39 -19.26
CA ALA A 201 -46.39 -8.62 -20.12
C ALA A 201 -47.29 -9.50 -21.01
N GLY A 202 -47.29 -10.83 -20.82
CA GLY A 202 -48.14 -11.77 -21.56
C GLY A 202 -47.72 -12.02 -23.01
N ARG A 203 -46.49 -11.63 -23.40
CA ARG A 203 -45.90 -11.93 -24.71
C ARG A 203 -44.65 -12.78 -24.51
N GLU A 204 -44.71 -14.07 -24.81
CA GLU A 204 -43.48 -14.89 -24.83
C GLU A 204 -42.61 -14.49 -26.01
N ILE A 205 -41.36 -14.06 -25.73
CA ILE A 205 -40.33 -14.01 -26.76
C ILE A 205 -39.84 -15.44 -26.95
N HIS A 206 -40.30 -16.09 -28.00
CA HIS A 206 -39.52 -17.15 -28.60
C HIS A 206 -38.27 -16.49 -29.19
N VAL A 207 -37.10 -16.87 -28.72
CA VAL A 207 -35.82 -16.53 -29.37
C VAL A 207 -35.89 -17.14 -30.77
N SER A 208 -36.38 -16.35 -31.71
CA SER A 208 -36.64 -16.75 -33.08
C SER A 208 -35.30 -16.81 -33.82
N GLY A 209 -34.55 -17.87 -33.56
CA GLY A 209 -33.85 -18.56 -34.64
C GLY A 209 -34.90 -19.20 -35.55
N GLY A 210 -35.57 -18.37 -36.36
CA GLY A 210 -36.66 -18.77 -37.25
C GLY A 210 -37.98 -19.11 -36.54
N THR A 211 -39.08 -18.57 -37.07
CA THR A 211 -40.44 -19.13 -36.91
C THR A 211 -41.17 -18.87 -35.58
N GLY A 212 -40.92 -17.75 -34.90
CA GLY A 212 -41.63 -17.37 -33.66
C GLY A 212 -42.71 -16.28 -33.78
N GLY A 213 -42.94 -15.74 -34.98
CA GLY A 213 -44.08 -14.87 -35.28
C GLY A 213 -45.03 -15.62 -36.19
N GLY A 214 -46.35 -15.52 -35.95
CA GLY A 214 -47.35 -16.19 -36.78
C GLY A 214 -47.09 -15.97 -38.28
N PHE A 215 -47.37 -16.98 -39.08
CA PHE A 215 -47.07 -16.91 -40.51
C PHE A 215 -47.89 -15.79 -41.14
N THR A 216 -47.24 -14.97 -41.96
CA THR A 216 -47.93 -13.98 -42.81
C THR A 216 -48.29 -14.60 -44.16
N ARG A 217 -49.24 -14.00 -44.89
CA ARG A 217 -49.69 -14.53 -46.19
C ARG A 217 -48.53 -14.62 -47.18
N GLU A 218 -47.68 -13.60 -47.18
CA GLU A 218 -46.49 -13.50 -48.02
C GLU A 218 -45.48 -14.59 -47.66
N GLN A 219 -45.31 -14.86 -46.37
CA GLN A 219 -44.40 -15.89 -45.88
C GLN A 219 -44.85 -17.30 -46.28
N VAL A 220 -46.15 -17.62 -46.13
CA VAL A 220 -46.70 -18.93 -46.54
C VAL A 220 -46.59 -19.15 -48.05
N ASN A 221 -46.77 -18.10 -48.86
CA ASN A 221 -46.59 -18.20 -50.32
C ASN A 221 -45.13 -18.42 -50.74
N SER A 222 -44.17 -18.01 -49.91
CA SER A 222 -42.73 -18.18 -50.17
C SER A 222 -42.15 -19.48 -49.60
N MET A 223 -42.91 -20.20 -48.77
CA MET A 223 -42.46 -21.45 -48.14
C MET A 223 -42.65 -22.64 -49.07
N SER A 224 -41.80 -23.65 -48.90
CA SER A 224 -41.96 -24.92 -49.64
C SER A 224 -43.18 -25.70 -49.14
N GLN A 225 -43.72 -26.58 -49.99
CA GLN A 225 -44.87 -27.43 -49.62
C GLN A 225 -44.58 -28.29 -48.38
N ALA A 226 -43.33 -28.74 -48.20
CA ALA A 226 -42.92 -29.52 -47.03
C ALA A 226 -42.99 -28.68 -45.73
N GLU A 227 -42.54 -27.43 -45.79
CA GLU A 227 -42.58 -26.51 -44.65
C GLU A 227 -44.00 -26.04 -44.34
N ILE A 228 -44.86 -25.89 -45.35
CA ILE A 228 -46.29 -25.59 -45.19
C ILE A 228 -47.00 -26.76 -44.50
N ASN A 229 -46.73 -28.00 -44.92
CA ASN A 229 -47.34 -29.19 -44.32
C ASN A 229 -46.88 -29.39 -42.86
N ALA A 230 -45.60 -29.13 -42.57
CA ALA A 230 -45.05 -29.22 -41.21
C ALA A 230 -45.67 -28.17 -40.27
N ASN A 231 -45.91 -26.96 -40.77
CA ASN A 231 -46.44 -25.84 -39.99
C ASN A 231 -47.95 -25.60 -40.19
N TRP A 232 -48.66 -26.54 -40.83
CA TRP A 232 -50.04 -26.38 -41.29
C TRP A 232 -51.00 -25.94 -40.18
N ALA A 233 -50.90 -26.55 -39.00
CA ALA A 233 -51.77 -26.23 -37.85
C ALA A 233 -51.64 -24.75 -37.41
N GLN A 234 -50.44 -24.20 -37.48
CA GLN A 234 -50.16 -22.81 -37.12
C GLN A 234 -50.59 -21.86 -38.24
N ILE A 235 -50.28 -22.19 -39.50
CA ILE A 235 -50.72 -21.44 -40.68
C ILE A 235 -52.25 -21.33 -40.72
N GLN A 236 -52.98 -22.40 -40.40
CA GLN A 236 -54.44 -22.40 -40.38
C GLN A 236 -55.02 -21.49 -39.27
N LYS A 237 -54.34 -21.41 -38.12
CA LYS A 237 -54.70 -20.52 -37.01
C LYS A 237 -54.45 -19.05 -37.38
N ASP A 238 -53.34 -18.78 -38.08
CA ASP A 238 -52.96 -17.44 -38.52
C ASP A 238 -53.82 -16.96 -39.70
N MET A 239 -54.18 -17.86 -40.64
CA MET A 239 -55.13 -17.60 -41.73
C MET A 239 -56.47 -17.05 -41.26
N ARG A 240 -56.97 -17.51 -40.10
CA ARG A 240 -58.22 -17.02 -39.50
C ARG A 240 -58.16 -15.54 -39.11
N ASN A 241 -56.95 -15.03 -38.86
CA ASN A 241 -56.71 -13.68 -38.39
C ASN A 241 -56.28 -12.71 -39.52
N TRP A 242 -55.97 -13.21 -40.72
CA TRP A 242 -55.57 -12.36 -41.87
C TRP A 242 -56.73 -11.58 -42.52
N GLY A 243 -57.99 -11.93 -42.20
CA GLY A 243 -59.19 -11.32 -42.78
C GLY A 243 -59.94 -10.37 -41.85
N LYS A 244 -59.36 -9.98 -40.72
CA LYS A 244 -59.87 -8.93 -39.81
C LYS A 244 -59.02 -7.68 -39.92
#